data_AF-A0A840S094-F1
#
_entry.id   AF-A0A840S094-F1
#
_cell.length_a   1.000
_cell.length_b   1.000
_cell.length_c   1.000
_cell.angle_alpha   90.00
_cell.angle_beta   90.00
_cell.angle_gamma   90.00
#
_symmetry.space_group_name_H-M   'P 1'
#
loop_
_entity.id
_entity.type
_entity.pdbx_description
1 polymer ?
#
loop_
_entity_poly.entity_id
_entity_poly.type
_entity_poly.pdbx_seq_one_letter_code
_entity_poly.pdbx_strand_id
1 'polypeptide(L)'
;MHPWTGVGWGEFNRAWTLTPFPDRPTAFFDHCHNLPLQLLVELGWPLGLTVLGLLTWAFLRAVQLAWRAKGPEAVHRRAPLMILLIVGVHSMLEYPLWYAYFLFPTAFAWGLCLAPEAGETRPVAAPHWSQHWPRWVGALMVVGSLYAYWEYRFVAAIYAPAEWDQPLVQRIERGQRTLLFSRHADYAAATALGHNAKSLEAASRTGHQLIDARLMIAWAKSLHAVGETDKARYMVARLREFRSREGTAWLSACGNEPEQWFCAPPEKQYSWKDF
;
A
#
# COMPACT_ATOMS: atom_id res chain seq x y z
N MET A 1 -18.27 -11.75 2.82
CA MET A 1 -17.06 -12.43 2.29
C MET A 1 -16.97 -12.14 0.79
N HIS A 2 -15.77 -11.96 0.24
CA HIS A 2 -15.55 -11.60 -1.17
C HIS A 2 -14.65 -12.61 -1.92
N PRO A 3 -15.02 -13.91 -1.99
CA PRO A 3 -14.12 -14.93 -2.52
C PRO A 3 -13.82 -14.76 -4.02
N TRP A 4 -14.76 -14.22 -4.80
CA TRP A 4 -14.63 -14.16 -6.26
C TRP A 4 -13.87 -12.94 -6.77
N THR A 5 -14.10 -11.77 -6.18
CA THR A 5 -13.52 -10.50 -6.66
C THR A 5 -12.50 -9.92 -5.70
N GLY A 6 -12.37 -10.50 -4.51
CA GLY A 6 -11.61 -9.90 -3.42
C GLY A 6 -12.27 -8.63 -2.90
N VAL A 7 -11.59 -7.98 -1.97
CA VAL A 7 -11.99 -6.68 -1.40
C VAL A 7 -11.67 -5.51 -2.33
N GLY A 8 -10.86 -5.73 -3.37
CA GLY A 8 -10.32 -4.68 -4.25
C GLY A 8 -8.83 -4.44 -3.99
N TRP A 9 -8.13 -4.00 -5.03
CA TRP A 9 -6.69 -3.69 -4.95
C TRP A 9 -6.43 -2.53 -4.00
N GLY A 10 -5.57 -2.73 -3.00
CA GLY A 10 -5.27 -1.75 -1.96
C GLY A 10 -6.37 -1.57 -0.90
N GLU A 11 -7.46 -2.34 -0.94
CA GLU A 11 -8.54 -2.24 0.05
C GLU A 11 -8.33 -3.14 1.27
N PHE A 12 -7.28 -3.96 1.29
CA PHE A 12 -7.10 -4.94 2.35
C PHE A 12 -7.02 -4.31 3.74
N ASN A 13 -6.15 -3.30 3.93
CA ASN A 13 -6.02 -2.63 5.23
C ASN A 13 -7.35 -1.98 5.66
N ARG A 14 -8.07 -1.32 4.75
CA ARG A 14 -9.37 -0.69 5.04
C ARG A 14 -10.43 -1.71 5.42
N ALA A 15 -10.56 -2.78 4.64
CA ALA A 15 -11.50 -3.85 4.90
C ALA A 15 -11.20 -4.54 6.23
N TRP A 16 -9.92 -4.83 6.52
CA TRP A 16 -9.50 -5.46 7.78
C TRP A 16 -9.70 -4.50 8.97
N THR A 17 -9.29 -3.25 8.83
CA THR A 17 -9.35 -2.25 9.91
C THR A 17 -10.79 -1.92 10.29
N LEU A 18 -11.66 -1.71 9.30
CA LEU A 18 -13.02 -1.24 9.54
C LEU A 18 -14.06 -2.35 9.69
N THR A 19 -13.74 -3.62 9.40
CA THR A 19 -14.65 -4.74 9.73
C THR A 19 -14.51 -5.11 11.20
N PRO A 20 -15.60 -5.29 11.99
CA PRO A 20 -15.49 -5.72 13.39
C PRO A 20 -14.65 -6.97 13.57
N PHE A 21 -13.62 -6.90 14.42
CA PHE A 21 -12.81 -8.07 14.80
C PHE A 21 -12.35 -7.90 16.26
N PRO A 22 -13.20 -8.30 17.24
CA PRO A 22 -12.97 -8.02 18.66
C PRO A 22 -11.64 -8.52 19.21
N ASP A 23 -11.18 -9.68 18.72
CA ASP A 23 -9.95 -10.35 19.15
C ASP A 23 -8.79 -10.13 18.16
N ARG A 24 -8.82 -9.03 17.41
CA ARG A 24 -7.76 -8.73 16.44
C ARG A 24 -6.40 -8.52 17.11
N PRO A 25 -5.30 -8.82 16.40
CA PRO A 25 -4.00 -8.25 16.71
C PRO A 25 -4.06 -6.71 16.75
N THR A 26 -3.36 -6.11 17.71
CA THR A 26 -3.39 -4.66 17.97
C THR A 26 -2.46 -3.84 17.08
N ALA A 27 -1.63 -4.49 16.27
CA ALA A 27 -0.74 -3.82 15.34
C ALA A 27 -1.51 -3.32 14.10
N PHE A 28 -1.29 -2.06 13.74
CA PHE A 28 -1.65 -1.54 12.42
C PHE A 28 -0.63 -2.03 11.38
N PHE A 29 -1.10 -2.34 10.17
CA PHE A 29 -0.25 -2.75 9.05
C PHE A 29 -0.87 -2.30 7.73
N ASP A 30 -0.06 -2.03 6.71
CA ASP A 30 -0.59 -1.64 5.39
C ASP A 30 -0.80 -2.87 4.47
N HIS A 31 0.03 -3.90 4.63
CA HIS A 31 -0.03 -5.14 3.83
C HIS A 31 0.26 -6.35 4.72
N CYS A 32 -0.29 -7.52 4.39
CA CYS A 32 0.09 -8.74 5.09
C CYS A 32 1.49 -9.22 4.69
N HIS A 33 2.15 -9.90 5.62
CA HIS A 33 3.43 -10.56 5.41
C HIS A 33 3.21 -11.91 4.73
N ASN A 34 2.35 -11.98 3.72
CA ASN A 34 2.05 -13.22 2.99
C ASN A 34 1.51 -12.88 1.60
N LEU A 35 2.41 -12.73 0.62
CA LEU A 35 2.09 -12.34 -0.76
C LEU A 35 0.92 -13.17 -1.37
N PRO A 36 0.87 -14.51 -1.26
CA PRO A 36 -0.29 -15.29 -1.71
C PRO A 36 -1.62 -14.87 -1.08
N LEU A 37 -1.66 -14.71 0.24
CA LEU A 37 -2.89 -14.31 0.93
C LEU A 37 -3.28 -12.87 0.58
N GLN A 38 -2.32 -11.93 0.47
CA GLN A 38 -2.60 -10.57 0.03
C GLN A 38 -3.30 -10.57 -1.33
N LEU A 39 -2.73 -11.28 -2.32
CA LEU A 39 -3.27 -11.31 -3.69
C LEU A 39 -4.66 -11.96 -3.74
N LEU A 40 -4.87 -13.05 -3.01
CA LEU A 40 -6.19 -13.71 -2.97
C LEU A 40 -7.26 -12.87 -2.28
N VAL A 41 -6.89 -12.13 -1.22
CA VAL A 41 -7.84 -11.26 -0.52
C VAL A 41 -8.21 -10.04 -1.35
N GLU A 42 -7.25 -9.42 -2.05
CA GLU A 42 -7.51 -8.22 -2.84
C GLU A 42 -8.15 -8.52 -4.20
N LEU A 43 -7.71 -9.57 -4.90
CA LEU A 43 -8.12 -9.88 -6.27
C LEU A 43 -9.19 -10.97 -6.35
N GLY A 44 -9.44 -11.70 -5.26
CA GLY A 44 -10.29 -12.88 -5.25
C GLY A 44 -9.62 -14.09 -5.89
N TRP A 45 -10.33 -15.21 -5.90
CA TRP A 45 -9.76 -16.49 -6.35
C TRP A 45 -9.42 -16.53 -7.84
N PRO A 46 -10.29 -16.14 -8.79
CA PRO A 46 -10.00 -16.31 -10.21
C PRO A 46 -8.77 -15.50 -10.63
N LEU A 47 -8.76 -14.20 -10.33
CA LEU A 47 -7.66 -13.32 -10.69
C LEU A 47 -6.42 -13.56 -9.81
N GLY A 48 -6.59 -13.71 -8.49
CA GLY A 48 -5.48 -13.97 -7.57
C GLY A 48 -4.75 -15.28 -7.88
N LEU A 49 -5.46 -16.39 -8.12
CA LEU A 49 -4.85 -17.66 -8.51
C LEU A 49 -4.19 -17.58 -9.89
N THR A 50 -4.75 -16.82 -10.84
CA THR A 50 -4.12 -16.60 -12.15
C THR A 50 -2.78 -15.88 -11.99
N VAL A 51 -2.74 -14.79 -11.22
CA VAL A 51 -1.51 -14.04 -10.96
C VAL A 51 -0.49 -14.93 -10.22
N LEU A 52 -0.92 -15.67 -9.20
CA LEU A 52 -0.04 -16.60 -8.47
C LEU A 52 0.47 -17.72 -9.36
N GLY A 53 -0.36 -18.24 -10.27
CA GLY A 53 0.03 -19.25 -11.25
C GLY A 53 1.11 -18.73 -12.19
N LEU A 54 0.96 -17.49 -12.69
CA LEU A 54 1.96 -16.85 -13.55
C LEU A 54 3.28 -16.59 -12.82
N LEU A 55 3.22 -16.07 -11.58
CA LEU A 55 4.41 -15.86 -10.75
C LEU A 55 5.12 -17.20 -10.44
N THR A 56 4.36 -18.23 -10.09
CA THR A 56 4.92 -19.56 -9.81
C THR A 56 5.53 -20.17 -11.07
N TRP A 57 4.83 -20.11 -12.20
CA TRP A 57 5.33 -20.59 -13.49
C TRP A 57 6.63 -19.90 -13.88
N ALA A 58 6.66 -18.57 -13.78
CA ALA A 58 7.85 -17.80 -14.09
C ALA A 58 9.01 -18.22 -13.16
N PHE A 59 8.73 -18.56 -11.90
CA PHE A 59 9.75 -18.84 -10.89
C PHE A 59 10.35 -20.21 -11.17
N LEU A 60 9.50 -21.20 -11.45
CA LEU A 60 9.91 -22.51 -11.91
C LEU A 60 10.70 -22.42 -13.22
N ARG A 61 10.35 -21.50 -14.12
CA ARG A 61 11.12 -21.25 -15.34
C ARG A 61 12.50 -20.67 -15.02
N ALA A 62 12.60 -19.71 -14.10
CA ALA A 62 13.88 -19.16 -13.63
C ALA A 62 14.76 -20.25 -12.99
N VAL A 63 14.19 -21.11 -12.15
CA VAL A 63 14.86 -22.27 -11.55
C VAL A 63 15.37 -23.23 -12.64
N GLN A 64 14.52 -23.58 -13.60
CA GLN A 64 14.89 -24.47 -14.71
C GLN A 64 16.05 -23.92 -15.53
N LEU A 65 16.03 -22.62 -15.86
CA LEU A 65 17.10 -21.95 -16.59
C LEU A 65 18.40 -21.93 -15.76
N ALA A 66 18.33 -21.62 -14.47
CA ALA A 66 19.48 -21.61 -13.57
C ALA A 66 20.12 -23.00 -13.35
N TRP A 67 19.33 -24.07 -13.39
CA TRP A 67 19.83 -25.45 -13.32
C TRP A 67 20.48 -25.91 -14.61
N ARG A 68 20.00 -25.46 -15.77
CA ARG A 68 20.58 -25.81 -17.08
C ARG A 68 21.86 -25.05 -17.38
N ALA A 69 21.99 -23.82 -16.88
CA ALA A 69 23.14 -22.97 -17.11
C ALA A 69 24.44 -23.62 -16.58
N LYS A 70 25.49 -23.53 -17.40
CA LYS A 70 26.84 -24.07 -17.12
C LYS A 70 27.89 -22.97 -17.25
N GLY A 71 29.07 -23.22 -16.69
CA GLY A 71 30.17 -22.25 -16.76
C GLY A 71 29.83 -20.91 -16.09
N PRO A 72 30.40 -19.78 -16.56
CA PRO A 72 30.18 -18.46 -15.98
C PRO A 72 28.70 -18.02 -15.93
N GLU A 73 27.90 -18.46 -16.90
CA GLU A 73 26.46 -18.14 -16.99
C GLU A 73 25.65 -18.67 -15.80
N ALA A 74 26.10 -19.79 -15.20
CA ALA A 74 25.44 -20.36 -14.05
C ALA A 74 25.36 -19.38 -12.87
N VAL A 75 26.41 -18.58 -12.65
CA VAL A 75 26.43 -17.56 -11.60
C VAL A 75 25.44 -16.44 -11.93
N HIS A 76 25.43 -15.97 -13.18
CA HIS A 76 24.54 -14.90 -13.64
C HIS A 76 23.05 -15.24 -13.49
N ARG A 77 22.67 -16.53 -13.59
CA ARG A 77 21.28 -16.96 -13.35
C ARG A 77 20.98 -17.30 -11.89
N ARG A 78 21.92 -17.92 -11.18
CA ARG A 78 21.70 -18.37 -9.80
C ARG A 78 21.74 -17.24 -8.80
N ALA A 79 22.58 -16.22 -8.98
CA ALA A 79 22.65 -15.07 -8.07
C ALA A 79 21.31 -14.31 -7.95
N PRO A 80 20.68 -13.84 -9.05
CA PRO A 80 19.36 -13.20 -8.94
C PRO A 80 18.27 -14.17 -8.48
N LEU A 81 18.35 -15.46 -8.81
CA LEU A 81 17.40 -16.46 -8.32
C LEU A 81 17.47 -16.59 -6.78
N MET A 82 18.66 -16.53 -6.19
CA MET A 82 18.82 -16.50 -4.74
C MET A 82 18.20 -15.25 -4.12
N ILE A 83 18.29 -14.09 -4.77
CA ILE A 83 17.59 -12.87 -4.34
C ILE A 83 16.08 -13.11 -4.35
N LEU A 84 15.52 -13.68 -5.43
CA LEU A 84 14.09 -13.99 -5.51
C LEU A 84 13.64 -14.95 -4.41
N LEU A 85 14.45 -15.96 -4.10
CA LEU A 85 14.14 -16.92 -3.04
C LEU A 85 14.17 -16.26 -1.66
N ILE A 86 15.20 -15.48 -1.34
CA ILE A 86 15.34 -14.80 -0.06
C ILE A 86 14.21 -13.79 0.12
N VAL A 87 13.96 -12.92 -0.87
CA VAL A 87 12.89 -11.93 -0.78
C VAL A 87 11.51 -12.58 -0.77
N GLY A 88 11.33 -13.70 -1.50
CA GLY A 88 10.09 -14.48 -1.46
C GLY A 88 9.79 -15.01 -0.05
N VAL A 89 10.77 -15.63 0.61
CA VAL A 89 10.63 -16.12 2.00
C VAL A 89 10.44 -14.95 2.97
N HIS A 90 11.22 -13.87 2.83
CA HIS A 90 11.08 -12.66 3.64
C HIS A 90 9.69 -12.05 3.53
N SER A 91 9.12 -12.03 2.31
CA SER A 91 7.77 -11.55 2.05
C SER A 91 6.66 -12.37 2.67
N MET A 92 6.95 -13.61 3.07
CA MET A 92 6.00 -14.54 3.66
C MET A 92 6.07 -14.61 5.19
N LEU A 93 7.10 -14.02 5.79
CA LEU A 93 7.38 -14.17 7.22
C LEU A 93 7.56 -12.83 7.93
N GLU A 94 8.26 -11.87 7.32
CA GLU A 94 8.81 -10.73 8.04
C GLU A 94 8.25 -9.38 7.58
N TYR A 95 8.30 -9.06 6.29
CA TYR A 95 7.84 -7.77 5.75
C TYR A 95 7.23 -7.94 4.35
N PRO A 96 6.20 -7.17 3.99
CA PRO A 96 5.56 -7.29 2.68
C PRO A 96 6.49 -6.88 1.53
N LEU A 97 6.36 -7.56 0.38
CA LEU A 97 7.05 -7.22 -0.87
C LEU A 97 6.73 -5.80 -1.38
N TRP A 98 5.62 -5.19 -0.96
CA TRP A 98 5.09 -3.94 -1.49
C TRP A 98 5.95 -2.71 -1.22
N TYR A 99 6.92 -2.79 -0.31
CA TYR A 99 7.88 -1.71 -0.15
C TYR A 99 8.77 -1.59 -1.38
N ALA A 100 8.90 -0.37 -1.92
CA ALA A 100 9.64 -0.11 -3.16
C ALA A 100 11.08 -0.65 -3.15
N TYR A 101 11.74 -0.59 -1.99
CA TYR A 101 13.10 -1.11 -1.79
C TYR A 101 13.20 -2.64 -1.75
N PHE A 102 12.08 -3.37 -1.65
CA PHE A 102 12.00 -4.82 -1.90
C PHE A 102 11.43 -5.13 -3.29
N LEU A 103 10.39 -4.41 -3.70
CA LEU A 103 9.68 -4.63 -4.95
C LEU A 103 10.59 -4.43 -6.17
N PHE A 104 11.31 -3.31 -6.25
CA PHE A 104 12.12 -3.01 -7.43
C PHE A 104 13.33 -3.96 -7.59
N PRO A 105 14.12 -4.27 -6.54
CA PRO A 105 15.16 -5.29 -6.67
C PRO A 105 14.61 -6.66 -7.06
N THR A 106 13.43 -7.04 -6.56
CA THR A 106 12.77 -8.30 -6.92
C THR A 106 12.37 -8.32 -8.39
N ALA A 107 11.72 -7.27 -8.89
CA ALA A 107 11.36 -7.15 -10.30
C ALA A 107 12.59 -7.14 -11.23
N PHE A 108 13.68 -6.49 -10.79
CA PHE A 108 14.94 -6.50 -11.52
C PHE A 108 15.58 -7.89 -11.55
N ALA A 109 15.64 -8.58 -10.40
CA ALA A 109 16.14 -9.96 -10.30
C ALA A 109 15.32 -10.93 -11.18
N TRP A 110 14.00 -10.76 -11.23
CA TRP A 110 13.11 -11.47 -12.15
C TRP A 110 13.52 -11.29 -13.61
N GLY A 111 13.74 -10.04 -14.02
CA GLY A 111 14.21 -9.71 -15.36
C GLY A 111 15.54 -10.38 -15.70
N LEU A 112 16.50 -10.40 -14.76
CA LEU A 112 17.79 -11.06 -14.94
C LEU A 112 17.66 -12.58 -15.05
N CYS A 113 16.82 -13.22 -14.22
CA CYS A 113 16.61 -14.66 -14.27
C CYS A 113 16.01 -15.15 -15.60
N LEU A 114 15.11 -14.34 -16.17
CA LEU A 114 14.37 -14.68 -17.40
C LEU A 114 14.99 -14.09 -18.66
N ALA A 115 16.11 -13.38 -18.55
CA ALA A 115 16.81 -12.81 -19.70
C ALA A 115 17.21 -13.92 -20.70
N PRO A 116 17.09 -13.67 -22.01
CA PRO A 116 17.61 -14.56 -23.05
C PRO A 116 19.13 -14.75 -22.93
N GLU A 117 19.65 -15.88 -23.41
CA GLU A 117 21.11 -16.12 -23.43
C GLU A 117 21.81 -15.13 -24.38
N ALA A 118 22.96 -14.62 -23.94
CA ALA A 118 23.83 -13.81 -24.78
C ALA A 118 24.43 -14.68 -25.89
N GLY A 119 23.72 -14.76 -27.02
CA GLY A 119 24.09 -15.62 -28.15
C GLY A 119 22.91 -16.32 -28.81
N GLU A 120 21.74 -16.38 -28.17
CA GLU A 120 20.49 -16.73 -28.84
C GLU A 120 20.08 -15.57 -29.76
N THR A 121 20.70 -15.50 -30.94
CA THR A 121 20.16 -14.71 -32.05
C THR A 121 18.79 -15.28 -32.37
N ARG A 122 17.71 -14.65 -31.90
CA ARG A 122 16.36 -14.96 -32.37
C ARG A 122 16.37 -14.81 -33.90
N PRO A 123 16.17 -15.89 -34.69
CA PRO A 123 15.99 -15.76 -36.12
C PRO A 123 14.52 -15.40 -36.33
N VAL A 124 14.16 -14.15 -36.09
CA VAL A 124 12.90 -13.61 -36.58
C VAL A 124 13.21 -12.22 -37.07
N ALA A 125 12.90 -11.96 -38.33
CA ALA A 125 12.83 -10.63 -38.92
C ALA A 125 11.82 -9.80 -38.11
N ALA A 126 12.27 -9.31 -36.96
CA ALA A 126 11.49 -8.45 -36.12
C ALA A 126 11.48 -7.09 -36.82
N PRO A 127 10.30 -6.52 -37.14
CA PRO A 127 10.23 -5.29 -37.91
C PRO A 127 11.03 -4.18 -37.19
N HIS A 128 11.71 -3.30 -37.91
CA HIS A 128 12.71 -2.35 -37.37
C HIS A 128 12.24 -1.53 -36.14
N TRP A 129 10.93 -1.27 -35.98
CA TRP A 129 10.35 -0.61 -34.81
C TRP A 129 10.46 -1.44 -33.51
N SER A 130 10.62 -2.75 -33.62
CA SER A 130 10.74 -3.70 -32.49
C SER A 130 12.15 -3.79 -31.89
N GLN A 131 13.17 -3.17 -32.50
CA GLN A 131 14.54 -3.22 -31.97
C GLN A 131 14.81 -2.11 -30.94
N HIS A 132 13.98 -1.05 -30.91
CA HIS A 132 14.17 0.12 -30.06
C HIS A 132 13.17 0.23 -28.90
N TRP A 133 12.04 -0.51 -28.94
CA TRP A 133 11.03 -0.42 -27.89
C TRP A 133 11.57 -0.69 -26.46
N PRO A 134 12.55 -1.60 -26.21
CA PRO A 134 13.07 -1.79 -24.86
C PRO A 134 13.86 -0.56 -24.37
N ARG A 135 14.53 0.15 -25.29
CA ARG A 135 15.23 1.41 -24.98
C ARG A 135 14.23 2.50 -24.62
N TRP A 136 13.11 2.59 -25.34
CA TRP A 136 12.03 3.53 -25.03
C TRP A 136 11.37 3.22 -23.69
N VAL A 137 11.13 1.95 -23.37
CA VAL A 137 10.65 1.54 -22.03
C VAL A 137 11.66 1.91 -20.95
N GLY A 138 12.95 1.63 -21.16
CA GLY A 138 14.00 2.05 -20.23
C GLY A 138 14.06 3.56 -20.02
N ALA A 139 14.00 4.34 -21.11
CA ALA A 139 13.95 5.80 -21.03
C ALA A 139 12.70 6.30 -20.29
N LEU A 140 11.53 5.70 -20.56
CA LEU A 140 10.29 6.02 -19.86
C LEU A 140 10.38 5.71 -18.37
N MET A 141 11.01 4.60 -17.98
CA MET A 141 11.24 4.27 -16.56
C MET A 141 12.15 5.29 -15.87
N VAL A 142 13.20 5.77 -16.54
CA VAL A 142 14.08 6.82 -16.01
C VAL A 142 13.32 8.13 -15.84
N VAL A 143 12.60 8.57 -16.88
CA VAL A 143 11.76 9.78 -16.83
C VAL A 143 10.70 9.67 -15.73
N GLY A 144 10.03 8.52 -15.63
CA GLY A 144 9.05 8.23 -14.58
C GLY A 144 9.66 8.26 -13.17
N SER A 145 10.88 7.74 -13.00
CA SER A 145 11.59 7.77 -11.72
C SER A 145 11.98 9.20 -11.31
N LEU A 146 12.44 10.01 -12.26
CA LEU A 146 12.74 11.43 -12.03
C LEU A 146 11.47 12.21 -11.70
N TYR A 147 10.37 11.92 -12.39
CA TYR A 147 9.07 12.51 -12.11
C TYR A 147 8.57 12.15 -10.70
N ALA A 148 8.65 10.87 -10.33
CA ALA A 148 8.28 10.40 -9.00
C ALA A 148 9.14 11.06 -7.91
N TYR A 149 10.45 11.18 -8.11
CA TYR A 149 11.32 11.90 -7.17
C TYR A 149 10.95 13.39 -7.05
N TRP A 150 10.62 14.03 -8.17
CA TRP A 150 10.18 15.42 -8.18
C TRP A 150 8.89 15.64 -7.40
N GLU A 151 7.87 14.78 -7.58
CA GLU A 151 6.64 14.84 -6.79
C GLU A 151 6.86 14.50 -5.31
N TYR A 152 7.67 13.48 -5.04
CA TYR A 152 8.02 13.05 -3.68
C TYR A 152 8.56 14.23 -2.85
N ARG A 153 9.38 15.10 -3.44
CA ARG A 153 9.91 16.28 -2.74
C ARG A 153 8.83 17.22 -2.21
N PHE A 154 7.68 17.35 -2.89
CA PHE A 154 6.59 18.21 -2.41
C PHE A 154 5.89 17.62 -1.20
N VAL A 155 5.72 16.30 -1.18
CA VAL A 155 5.11 15.59 -0.07
C VAL A 155 6.08 15.47 1.10
N ALA A 156 7.36 15.17 0.84
CA ALA A 156 8.40 15.13 1.86
C ALA A 156 8.50 16.46 2.61
N ALA A 157 8.38 17.60 1.90
CA ALA A 157 8.37 18.92 2.51
C ALA A 157 7.24 19.10 3.53
N ILE A 158 6.11 18.36 3.47
CA ILE A 158 5.04 18.40 4.49
C ILE A 158 5.55 17.89 5.85
N TYR A 159 6.35 16.83 5.83
CA TYR A 159 6.78 16.10 7.03
C TYR A 159 8.17 16.52 7.54
N ALA A 160 9.05 16.95 6.62
CA ALA A 160 10.40 17.41 6.92
C ALA A 160 10.66 18.76 6.24
N PRO A 161 10.00 19.84 6.70
CA PRO A 161 10.16 21.16 6.10
C PRO A 161 11.56 21.75 6.34
N ALA A 162 12.08 22.44 5.33
CA ALA A 162 13.19 23.37 5.47
C ALA A 162 12.69 24.72 6.01
N GLU A 163 13.60 25.58 6.49
CA GLU A 163 13.27 26.91 7.04
C GLU A 163 12.55 27.82 6.04
N TRP A 164 12.86 27.68 4.74
CA TRP A 164 12.27 28.47 3.65
C TRP A 164 11.01 27.85 3.05
N ASP A 165 10.52 26.73 3.60
CA ASP A 165 9.29 26.12 3.09
C ASP A 165 8.05 26.91 3.47
N GLN A 166 7.04 26.83 2.61
CA GLN A 166 5.76 27.50 2.81
C GLN A 166 5.03 26.98 4.06
N PRO A 167 4.04 27.73 4.59
CA PRO A 167 3.19 27.26 5.67
C PRO A 167 2.56 25.90 5.40
N LEU A 168 2.27 25.13 6.46
CA LEU A 168 1.79 23.75 6.37
C LEU A 168 0.59 23.58 5.42
N VAL A 169 -0.39 24.48 5.48
CA VAL A 169 -1.58 24.43 4.62
C VAL A 169 -1.21 24.45 3.15
N GLN A 170 -0.31 25.35 2.75
CA GLN A 170 0.11 25.48 1.34
C GLN A 170 0.94 24.28 0.88
N ARG A 171 1.76 23.70 1.77
CA ARG A 171 2.48 22.46 1.50
C ARG A 171 1.53 21.29 1.26
N ILE A 172 0.49 21.16 2.09
CA ILE A 172 -0.56 20.14 1.93
C ILE A 172 -1.30 20.33 0.61
N GLU A 173 -1.78 21.55 0.31
CA GLU A 173 -2.50 21.84 -0.94
C GLU A 173 -1.64 21.52 -2.17
N ARG A 174 -0.34 21.83 -2.14
CA ARG A 174 0.60 21.47 -3.21
C ARG A 174 0.76 19.96 -3.31
N GLY A 175 0.92 19.26 -2.19
CA GLY A 175 1.04 17.80 -2.15
C GLY A 175 -0.20 17.08 -2.68
N GLN A 176 -1.41 17.59 -2.39
CA GLN A 176 -2.68 17.03 -2.87
C GLN A 176 -2.83 17.11 -4.40
N ARG A 177 -2.08 18.00 -5.06
CA ARG A 177 -2.07 18.13 -6.53
C ARG A 177 -1.10 17.16 -7.22
N THR A 178 -0.32 16.38 -6.47
CA THR A 178 0.57 15.37 -7.05
C THR A 178 -0.21 14.15 -7.52
N LEU A 179 0.26 13.49 -8.58
CA LEU A 179 -0.40 12.33 -9.15
C LEU A 179 -0.10 11.06 -8.35
N LEU A 180 1.14 10.85 -7.93
CA LEU A 180 1.58 9.61 -7.31
C LEU A 180 1.43 9.59 -5.79
N PHE A 181 1.52 10.76 -5.14
CA PHE A 181 1.69 10.84 -3.68
C PHE A 181 0.63 11.68 -2.97
N SER A 182 -0.45 12.08 -3.64
CA SER A 182 -1.52 12.92 -3.07
C SER A 182 -2.12 12.37 -1.78
N ARG A 183 -2.27 11.05 -1.66
CA ARG A 183 -2.78 10.38 -0.45
C ARG A 183 -1.94 10.66 0.81
N HIS A 184 -0.62 10.84 0.67
CA HIS A 184 0.22 11.23 1.81
C HIS A 184 -0.05 12.69 2.23
N ALA A 185 -0.39 13.57 1.30
CA ALA A 185 -0.80 14.92 1.65
C ALA A 185 -2.22 14.93 2.25
N ASP A 186 -3.11 14.04 1.78
CA ASP A 186 -4.42 13.83 2.38
C ASP A 186 -4.34 13.34 3.83
N TYR A 187 -3.39 12.46 4.16
CA TYR A 187 -3.14 12.06 5.55
C TYR A 187 -2.83 13.28 6.44
N ALA A 188 -1.94 14.17 5.98
CA ALA A 188 -1.61 15.39 6.69
C ALA A 188 -2.81 16.34 6.77
N ALA A 189 -3.59 16.48 5.70
CA ALA A 189 -4.82 17.27 5.69
C ALA A 189 -5.81 16.77 6.74
N ALA A 190 -6.08 15.47 6.74
CA ALA A 190 -7.01 14.82 7.67
C ALA A 190 -6.58 14.97 9.13
N THR A 191 -5.28 14.89 9.41
CA THR A 191 -4.77 14.83 10.78
C THR A 191 -4.24 16.15 11.35
N ALA A 192 -4.12 17.21 10.53
CA ALA A 192 -3.54 18.49 10.95
C ALA A 192 -4.40 19.74 10.66
N LEU A 193 -5.33 19.72 9.69
CA LEU A 193 -6.10 20.91 9.27
C LEU A 193 -7.46 21.07 9.99
N GLY A 194 -7.64 20.36 11.11
CA GLY A 194 -8.89 20.33 11.88
C GLY A 194 -9.89 19.32 11.34
N HIS A 195 -11.12 19.38 11.83
CA HIS A 195 -12.16 18.38 11.55
C HIS A 195 -13.36 19.04 10.86
N ASN A 196 -13.54 18.74 9.58
CA ASN A 196 -14.58 19.30 8.73
C ASN A 196 -14.79 18.39 7.50
N ALA A 197 -15.70 18.78 6.59
CA ALA A 197 -15.99 18.01 5.39
C ALA A 197 -14.76 17.76 4.47
N LYS A 198 -13.84 18.74 4.34
CA LYS A 198 -12.62 18.56 3.54
C LYS A 198 -11.65 17.57 4.20
N SER A 199 -11.49 17.66 5.52
CA SER A 199 -10.69 16.70 6.28
C SER A 199 -11.27 15.29 6.25
N LEU A 200 -12.61 15.16 6.23
CA LEU A 200 -13.29 13.88 6.06
C LEU A 200 -13.01 13.26 4.69
N GLU A 201 -13.09 14.05 3.63
CA GLU A 201 -12.80 13.58 2.28
C GLU A 201 -11.34 13.13 2.15
N ALA A 202 -10.41 13.91 2.73
CA ALA A 202 -9.00 13.55 2.80
C ALA A 202 -8.79 12.25 3.61
N ALA A 203 -9.49 12.08 4.73
CA ALA A 203 -9.40 10.87 5.55
C ALA A 203 -9.88 9.62 4.80
N SER A 204 -10.98 9.70 4.05
CA SER A 204 -11.46 8.59 3.23
C SER A 204 -10.47 8.25 2.10
N ARG A 205 -9.91 9.26 1.41
CA ARG A 205 -8.90 9.04 0.35
C ARG A 205 -7.61 8.42 0.88
N THR A 206 -7.06 8.92 1.99
CA THR A 206 -5.83 8.37 2.56
C THR A 206 -6.05 7.03 3.26
N GLY A 207 -7.29 6.72 3.69
CA GLY A 207 -7.64 5.44 4.30
C GLY A 207 -7.49 4.25 3.35
N HIS A 208 -7.32 4.48 2.04
CA HIS A 208 -6.93 3.45 1.06
C HIS A 208 -5.42 3.15 1.04
N GLN A 209 -4.61 3.87 1.83
CA GLN A 209 -3.17 3.71 1.85
C GLN A 209 -2.65 3.33 3.23
N LEU A 210 -3.05 4.09 4.25
CA LEU A 210 -2.58 3.94 5.62
C LEU A 210 -3.77 4.23 6.54
N ILE A 211 -4.02 3.33 7.47
CA ILE A 211 -4.91 3.57 8.60
C ILE A 211 -4.15 3.28 9.88
N ASP A 212 -4.04 4.30 10.73
CA ASP A 212 -3.48 4.22 12.06
C ASP A 212 -4.44 4.87 13.08
N ALA A 213 -4.08 4.80 14.36
CA ALA A 213 -4.88 5.38 15.43
C ALA A 213 -5.12 6.89 15.23
N ARG A 214 -4.11 7.63 14.76
CA ARG A 214 -4.19 9.08 14.57
C ARG A 214 -5.21 9.43 13.48
N LEU A 215 -5.18 8.73 12.35
CA LEU A 215 -6.14 8.90 11.28
C LEU A 215 -7.53 8.51 11.73
N MET A 216 -7.70 7.36 12.40
CA MET A 216 -9.02 6.93 12.89
C MET A 216 -9.66 7.96 13.84
N ILE A 217 -8.87 8.55 14.74
CA ILE A 217 -9.35 9.63 15.63
C ILE A 217 -9.79 10.85 14.81
N ALA A 218 -8.95 11.32 13.89
CA ALA A 218 -9.25 12.49 13.08
C ALA A 218 -10.45 12.27 12.14
N TRP A 219 -10.56 11.06 11.59
CA TRP A 219 -11.67 10.62 10.74
C TRP A 219 -12.98 10.59 11.55
N ALA A 220 -12.98 9.97 12.73
CA ALA A 220 -14.15 9.97 13.62
C ALA A 220 -14.60 11.39 13.98
N LYS A 221 -13.67 12.27 14.36
CA LYS A 221 -13.99 13.67 14.66
C LYS A 221 -14.56 14.41 13.44
N SER A 222 -14.04 14.14 12.24
CA SER A 222 -14.53 14.76 11.01
C SER A 222 -15.92 14.25 10.62
N LEU A 223 -16.22 12.96 10.81
CA LEU A 223 -17.56 12.38 10.65
C LEU A 223 -18.57 13.04 11.59
N HIS A 224 -18.22 13.20 12.87
CA HIS A 224 -19.09 13.88 13.82
C HIS A 224 -19.32 15.35 13.43
N ALA A 225 -18.26 16.06 13.01
CA ALA A 225 -18.35 17.46 12.60
C ALA A 225 -19.30 17.72 11.42
N VAL A 226 -19.49 16.74 10.54
CA VAL A 226 -20.46 16.83 9.41
C VAL A 226 -21.83 16.25 9.74
N GLY A 227 -22.08 15.86 11.00
CA GLY A 227 -23.36 15.30 11.46
C GLY A 227 -23.48 13.78 11.35
N GLU A 228 -22.48 13.06 10.81
CA GLU A 228 -22.45 11.60 10.72
C GLU A 228 -21.96 10.95 12.03
N THR A 229 -22.55 11.36 13.15
CA THR A 229 -22.12 10.96 14.51
C THR A 229 -22.14 9.44 14.72
N ASP A 230 -23.12 8.74 14.16
CA ASP A 230 -23.22 7.29 14.35
C ASP A 230 -22.09 6.52 13.61
N LYS A 231 -21.71 6.98 12.41
CA LYS A 231 -20.50 6.49 11.73
C LYS A 231 -19.23 6.84 12.50
N ALA A 232 -19.17 8.02 13.11
CA ALA A 232 -18.07 8.40 13.97
C ALA A 232 -17.92 7.42 15.16
N ARG A 233 -19.03 7.05 15.81
CA ARG A 233 -19.05 6.02 16.87
C ARG A 233 -18.58 4.67 16.37
N TYR A 234 -18.95 4.28 15.15
CA TYR A 234 -18.45 3.04 14.54
C TYR A 234 -16.94 3.07 14.34
N MET A 235 -16.38 4.17 13.82
CA MET A 235 -14.93 4.36 13.70
C MET A 235 -14.24 4.25 15.07
N VAL A 236 -14.83 4.84 16.11
CA VAL A 236 -14.34 4.73 17.49
C VAL A 236 -14.41 3.30 18.02
N ALA A 237 -15.48 2.55 17.71
CA ALA A 237 -15.59 1.14 18.07
C ALA A 237 -14.47 0.30 17.44
N ARG A 238 -14.13 0.58 16.18
CA ARG A 238 -12.97 -0.04 15.52
C ARG A 238 -11.64 0.36 16.16
N LEU A 239 -11.47 1.65 16.51
CA LEU A 239 -10.27 2.14 17.18
C LEU A 239 -10.03 1.44 18.54
N ARG A 240 -11.10 1.15 19.30
CA ARG A 240 -11.01 0.44 20.59
C ARG A 240 -10.39 -0.95 20.46
N GLU A 241 -10.61 -1.63 19.34
CA GLU A 241 -10.08 -2.98 19.09
C GLU A 241 -8.53 -3.00 19.02
N PHE A 242 -7.91 -1.88 18.61
CA PHE A 242 -6.45 -1.77 18.50
C PHE A 242 -5.74 -1.47 19.82
N ARG A 243 -6.43 -0.97 20.85
CA ARG A 243 -5.83 -0.63 22.15
C ARG A 243 -4.57 0.24 22.04
N SER A 244 -4.50 1.10 21.02
CA SER A 244 -3.36 1.96 20.76
C SER A 244 -3.17 2.98 21.89
N ARG A 245 -1.95 3.49 22.05
CA ARG A 245 -1.64 4.49 23.08
C ARG A 245 -2.49 5.75 22.91
N GLU A 246 -2.59 6.23 21.67
CA GLU A 246 -3.36 7.42 21.29
C GLU A 246 -4.86 7.21 21.50
N GLY A 247 -5.37 6.03 21.10
CA GLY A 247 -6.78 5.68 21.26
C GLY A 247 -7.16 5.58 22.74
N THR A 248 -6.36 4.85 23.54
CA THR A 248 -6.57 4.73 24.99
C THR A 248 -6.49 6.09 25.69
N ALA A 249 -5.51 6.93 25.33
CA ALA A 249 -5.39 8.27 25.89
C ALA A 249 -6.62 9.14 25.59
N TRP A 250 -7.09 9.14 24.33
CA TRP A 250 -8.29 9.89 23.96
C TRP A 250 -9.56 9.37 24.65
N LEU A 251 -9.73 8.05 24.72
CA LEU A 251 -10.92 7.42 25.29
C LEU A 251 -10.96 7.43 26.82
N SER A 252 -9.84 7.75 27.49
CA SER A 252 -9.82 7.94 28.95
C SER A 252 -10.77 9.06 29.42
N ALA A 253 -11.05 10.04 28.55
CA ALA A 253 -12.01 11.11 28.82
C ALA A 253 -13.42 10.58 29.14
N CYS A 254 -13.80 9.40 28.62
CA CYS A 254 -15.10 8.79 28.90
C CYS A 254 -15.33 8.41 30.38
N GLY A 255 -14.26 8.33 31.19
CA GLY A 255 -14.40 8.12 32.62
C GLY A 255 -14.95 9.33 33.37
N ASN A 256 -14.66 10.54 32.86
CA ASN A 256 -15.07 11.80 33.47
C ASN A 256 -16.25 12.46 32.73
N GLU A 257 -16.36 12.23 31.42
CA GLU A 257 -17.34 12.83 30.52
C GLU A 257 -18.08 11.74 29.70
N PRO A 258 -18.90 10.89 30.36
CA PRO A 258 -19.56 9.75 29.70
C PRO A 258 -20.58 10.16 28.62
N GLU A 259 -21.08 11.40 28.68
CA GLU A 259 -22.03 11.97 27.71
C GLU A 259 -21.40 12.31 26.35
N GLN A 260 -20.07 12.29 26.24
CA GLN A 260 -19.38 12.55 24.99
C GLN A 260 -19.77 11.53 23.91
N TRP A 261 -19.95 11.99 22.68
CA TRP A 261 -20.47 11.16 21.58
C TRP A 261 -19.61 9.93 21.28
N PHE A 262 -18.28 9.99 21.53
CA PHE A 262 -17.33 8.91 21.29
C PHE A 262 -17.29 7.86 22.42
N CYS A 263 -18.04 8.08 23.50
CA CYS A 263 -18.19 7.14 24.59
C CYS A 263 -19.31 6.13 24.34
N ALA A 264 -20.33 6.51 23.57
CA ALA A 264 -21.44 5.64 23.19
C ALA A 264 -21.06 4.68 22.03
N PRO A 265 -21.61 3.45 22.01
CA PRO A 265 -21.46 2.55 20.88
C PRO A 265 -22.26 3.04 19.65
N PRO A 266 -21.92 2.59 18.43
CA PRO A 266 -22.75 2.85 17.25
C PRO A 266 -24.12 2.16 17.39
N GLU A 267 -25.16 2.83 16.92
CA GLU A 267 -26.54 2.35 16.91
C GLU A 267 -26.83 1.49 15.67
N LYS A 268 -26.23 1.83 14.52
CA LYS A 268 -26.36 1.06 13.28
C LYS A 268 -25.16 0.16 13.03
N GLN A 269 -25.38 -0.87 12.23
CA GLN A 269 -24.31 -1.67 11.66
C GLN A 269 -23.82 -1.00 10.37
N TYR A 270 -22.51 -0.83 10.26
CA TYR A 270 -21.84 -0.37 9.05
C TYR A 270 -20.87 -1.44 8.53
N SER A 271 -20.56 -1.33 7.25
CA SER A 271 -19.48 -2.02 6.56
C SER A 271 -18.31 -1.08 6.31
N TRP A 272 -17.13 -1.64 6.06
CA TRP A 272 -15.95 -0.88 5.64
C TRP A 272 -16.14 -0.07 4.35
N LYS A 273 -17.19 -0.39 3.56
CA LYS A 273 -17.58 0.31 2.33
C LYS A 273 -18.35 1.62 2.57
N ASP A 274 -18.86 1.85 3.79
CA ASP A 274 -19.67 3.02 4.13
C ASP A 274 -18.83 4.26 4.52
N PHE A 275 -17.52 4.06 4.58
CA PHE A 275 -16.41 4.97 4.86
C PHE A 275 -15.50 4.90 3.66
#